data_AF-A0A067R3D8-F1
#
_entry.id   AF-A0A067R3D8-F1
#
_cell.length_a   1.000
_cell.length_b   1.000
_cell.length_c   1.000
_cell.angle_alpha   90.00
_cell.angle_beta   90.00
_cell.angle_gamma   90.00
#
_symmetry.space_group_name_H-M   'P 1'
#
loop_
_entity.id
_entity.type
_entity.pdbx_description
1 polymer ?
#
loop_
_entity_poly.entity_id
_entity_poly.type
_entity_poly.pdbx_seq_one_letter_code
_entity_poly.pdbx_strand_id
1 'polypeptide(L)' 'MKGNSKGCRAWKNYFKHVHTLVYVMDYADKRRWSMDKYYLESLLNNSDMKNLPILVSANKCDDVAQESVV' A
#
# COMPACT_ATOMS: atom_id res chain seq x y z
N MET A 1 8.09 4.70 10.56
CA MET A 1 8.89 4.58 9.32
C MET A 1 8.09 5.19 8.18
N LYS A 2 8.53 6.29 7.55
CA LYS A 2 7.84 6.82 6.36
C LYS A 2 8.11 5.85 5.19
N GLY A 3 7.07 5.46 4.46
CA GLY A 3 7.18 4.72 3.19
C GLY A 3 7.74 5.61 2.09
N ASN A 4 8.99 6.07 2.23
CA ASN A 4 9.75 6.61 1.11
C ASN A 4 10.50 5.45 0.41
N SER A 5 11.09 5.72 -0.75
CA SER A 5 11.81 4.73 -1.56
C SER A 5 12.97 4.00 -0.84
N LYS A 6 13.45 4.50 0.31
CA LYS A 6 14.40 3.78 1.19
C LYS A 6 13.68 2.83 2.15
N GLY A 7 12.53 3.24 2.70
CA GLY A 7 11.67 2.40 3.53
C GLY A 7 11.08 1.20 2.77
N CYS A 8 10.65 1.40 1.52
CA CYS A 8 10.11 0.32 0.68
C CYS A 8 11.17 -0.73 0.29
N ARG A 9 12.46 -0.36 0.31
CA ARG A 9 13.57 -1.28 0.02
C ARG A 9 13.80 -2.30 1.14
N ALA A 10 13.48 -1.93 2.39
CA ALA A 10 13.57 -2.80 3.56
C ALA A 10 12.45 -3.85 3.60
N TRP A 11 11.34 -3.66 2.87
CA TRP A 11 10.18 -4.56 2.86
C TRP A 11 10.53 -5.99 2.48
N LYS A 12 11.54 -6.17 1.61
CA LYS A 12 12.07 -7.49 1.22
C LYS A 12 12.52 -8.36 2.39
N ASN A 13 12.97 -7.74 3.49
CA ASN A 13 13.43 -8.47 4.67
C ASN A 13 12.28 -8.92 5.58
N TYR A 14 11.07 -8.40 5.36
CA TYR A 14 9.88 -8.73 6.16
C TYR A 14 8.98 -9.79 5.51
N PHE A 15 9.31 -10.26 4.30
CA PHE A 15 8.46 -11.23 3.57
C PHE A 15 8.66 -12.69 3.99
N LYS A 16 9.69 -13.01 4.77
CA LYS A 16 9.87 -14.38 5.27
C LYS A 16 8.89 -14.65 6.42
N HIS A 17 8.07 -15.69 6.28
CA HIS A 17 7.10 -16.18 7.28
C HIS A 17 5.88 -15.28 7.54
N VAL A 18 5.51 -14.42 6.60
CA VAL A 18 4.23 -13.68 6.71
C VAL A 18 3.07 -14.57 6.28
N HIS A 19 1.96 -14.49 7.02
CA HIS A 19 0.73 -15.22 6.70
C HIS A 19 -0.25 -14.40 5.85
N THR A 20 -0.11 -13.06 5.86
CA THR A 20 -0.98 -12.14 5.11
C THR A 20 -0.27 -10.81 4.88
N LEU A 21 -0.68 -10.10 3.83
CA LEU A 21 -0.25 -8.73 3.53
C LEU A 21 -1.42 -7.77 3.75
N VAL A 22 -1.21 -6.72 4.54
CA VAL A 22 -2.14 -5.59 4.65
C VAL A 22 -1.50 -4.37 3.99
N TYR A 23 -2.08 -3.91 2.90
CA TYR A 23 -1.66 -2.71 2.18
C TYR A 23 -2.62 -1.56 2.50
N VAL A 24 -2.12 -0.51 3.13
CA VAL A 24 -2.92 0.67 3.49
C VAL A 24 -2.57 1.82 2.56
N MET A 25 -3.56 2.24 1.77
CA MET A 25 -3.49 3.40 0.88
C MET A 25 -4.08 4.63 1.57
N ASP A 26 -3.51 5.80 1.33
CA ASP A 26 -4.14 7.08 1.67
C ASP A 26 -5.09 7.47 0.53
N TYR A 27 -6.39 7.29 0.74
CA TYR A 27 -7.41 7.57 -0.28
C TYR A 27 -7.50 9.06 -0.62
N ALA A 28 -7.23 9.93 0.35
CA ALA A 28 -7.32 11.37 0.18
C ALA A 28 -6.18 11.94 -0.69
N ASP A 29 -4.98 11.33 -0.67
CA ASP A 29 -3.82 11.81 -1.44
C ASP A 29 -3.76 11.23 -2.87
N LYS A 30 -4.69 11.68 -3.73
CA LYS A 30 -4.79 11.24 -5.14
C LYS A 30 -3.50 11.43 -5.94
N ARG A 31 -2.63 12.36 -5.56
CA ARG A 31 -1.33 12.61 -6.23
C ARG A 31 -0.38 11.42 -6.12
N ARG A 32 -0.57 10.56 -5.12
CA ARG A 32 0.29 9.41 -4.85
C ARG A 32 -0.24 8.10 -5.39
N TRP A 33 -1.48 8.05 -5.88
CA TRP A 33 -2.12 6.82 -6.35
C TRP A 33 -1.32 6.09 -7.44
N SER A 34 -0.75 6.81 -8.40
CA SER A 34 0.09 6.20 -9.44
C SER A 34 1.33 5.50 -8.86
N MET A 35 1.93 6.10 -7.84
CA MET A 35 3.09 5.53 -7.15
C MET A 35 2.69 4.37 -6.24
N ASP A 36 1.58 4.49 -5.51
CA ASP A 36 1.06 3.43 -4.64
C ASP A 36 0.66 2.20 -5.46
N LYS A 37 0.02 2.40 -6.63
CA LYS A 37 -0.28 1.32 -7.59
C LYS A 37 1.00 0.61 -8.04
N TYR A 38 2.03 1.36 -8.43
CA TYR A 38 3.32 0.77 -8.84
C TYR A 38 3.95 -0.09 -7.72
N TYR A 39 3.91 0.39 -6.48
CA TYR A 39 4.44 -0.38 -5.34
C TYR A 39 3.59 -1.62 -5.05
N LEU A 40 2.27 -1.52 -5.12
CA LEU A 40 1.37 -2.66 -4.94
C LEU A 40 1.62 -3.72 -6.02
N GLU A 41 1.74 -3.33 -7.28
CA GLU A 41 2.09 -4.24 -8.38
C GLU A 41 3.46 -4.90 -8.17
N SER A 42 4.46 -4.16 -7.68
CA SER A 42 5.76 -4.74 -7.33
C SER A 42 5.68 -5.74 -6.17
N LEU A 43 4.78 -5.55 -5.21
CA LEU A 43 4.54 -6.48 -4.11
C LEU A 43 3.85 -7.76 -4.59
N LEU A 44 2.83 -7.61 -5.44
CA LEU A 44 2.06 -8.72 -6.01
C LEU A 44 2.90 -9.61 -6.93
N ASN A 45 3.87 -9.04 -7.64
CA ASN A 45 4.78 -9.78 -8.50
C ASN A 45 5.88 -10.54 -7.75
N ASN A 46 6.01 -10.37 -6.43
CA ASN A 46 7.00 -11.09 -5.63
C ASN A 46 6.58 -12.55 -5.42
N SER A 47 7.46 -13.50 -5.73
CA SER A 47 7.23 -14.95 -5.56
C SER A 47 6.86 -15.33 -4.13
N ASP A 48 7.42 -14.62 -3.14
CA ASP A 48 7.17 -14.89 -1.72
C ASP A 48 5.74 -14.54 -1.28
N MET A 49 5.03 -13.72 -2.07
CA MET A 49 3.69 -13.20 -1.73
C MET A 49 2.56 -13.86 -2.53
N LYS A 50 2.88 -14.73 -3.51
CA LYS A 50 1.90 -15.28 -4.48
C LYS A 50 0.73 -16.06 -3.87
N ASN A 51 0.92 -16.66 -2.69
CA ASN A 51 -0.08 -17.52 -2.05
C ASN A 51 -0.65 -16.91 -0.76
N LEU A 52 -0.29 -15.67 -0.43
CA LEU A 52 -0.76 -15.02 0.79
C LEU A 52 -2.05 -14.26 0.53
N PRO A 53 -3.05 -14.32 1.43
CA PRO A 53 -4.19 -13.42 1.38
C PRO A 53 -3.72 -11.97 1.53
N ILE A 54 -4.29 -11.09 0.72
CA ILE A 54 -3.94 -9.67 0.65
C ILE A 54 -5.17 -8.83 0.94
N LEU A 55 -5.07 -7.98 1.96
CA LEU A 55 -6.06 -6.96 2.27
C LEU A 55 -5.55 -5.60 1.79
N VAL A 56 -6.30 -4.96 0.91
CA VAL A 56 -6.05 -3.57 0.51
C VAL A 56 -7.08 -2.68 1.21
N SER A 57 -6.61 -1.77 2.06
CA SER A 57 -7.43 -0.81 2.79
C SER A 57 -7.22 0.59 2.22
N ALA A 58 -8.30 1.19 1.74
CA ALA A 58 -8.36 2.61 1.43
C ALA A 58 -8.65 3.37 2.73
N ASN A 59 -7.64 4.02 3.28
CA ASN A 59 -7.70 4.76 4.53
C ASN A 59 -7.98 6.25 4.27
N LYS A 60 -8.48 6.97 5.27
CA LYS A 60 -8.83 8.40 5.20
C LYS A 60 -9.93 8.76 4.19
N CYS A 61 -10.95 7.91 4.08
CA CYS A 61 -12.11 8.21 3.24
C CYS A 61 -12.93 9.40 3.77
N ASP A 62 -12.78 9.75 5.04
CA ASP A 62 -13.40 10.90 5.70
C ASP A 62 -12.89 12.25 5.16
N ASP A 63 -11.60 12.36 4.81
CA ASP A 63 -11.01 13.59 4.27
C ASP A 63 -11.61 13.96 2.90
N VAL A 64 -11.95 12.96 2.07
CA VAL A 64 -12.56 13.18 0.74
C VAL A 64 -14.03 13.55 0.85
N ALA A 65 -14.72 13.11 1.91
CA ALA A 65 -16.11 13.49 2.16
C ALA A 65 -16.27 15.00 2.46
N GLN A 66 -15.20 15.68 2.88
CA GLN A 66 -15.21 17.13 3.11
C GLN A 66 -14.92 17.96 1.85
N GLU A 67 -14.41 17.35 0.78
CA GLU A 67 -14.01 18.06 -0.45
C GLU A 67 -15.20 18.35 -1.40
N SER A 68 -16.38 17.80 -1.13
CA SER A 68 -17.59 17.99 -1.95
C SER A 68 -18.53 19.09 -1.46
N VAL A 69 -18.09 19.92 -0.51
CA VAL A 69 -18.86 21.08 0.00
C VAL A 69 -18.13 22.37 -0.36
N VAL A 70 -17.99 22.65 -1.65
CA VAL A 70 -17.75 24.00 -2.19
C VAL A 70 -18.49 24.13 -3.52
#